data_AF-A0A829GNY4-F1
#
_entry.id   AF-A0A829GNY4-F1
#
_cell.length_a   1.000
_cell.length_b   1.000
_cell.length_c   1.000
_cell.angle_alpha   90.00
_cell.angle_beta   90.00
_cell.angle_gamma   90.00
#
_symmetry.space_group_name_H-M   'P 1'
#
loop_
_entity.id
_entity.type
_entity.pdbx_description
1 polymer ?
#
loop_
_entity_poly.entity_id
_entity_poly.type
_entity_poly.pdbx_seq_one_letter_code
_entity_poly.pdbx_strand_id
1 'polypeptide(L)'
;MVKAMPEDIKQEANKVVNVDFTGQEQWRNDLKLDGNGGIRKDSVVNIQLLLDNDPVFANVVAWDDFSDMLIKTKGVKGLPIRKGFWTDEDDAFVRSYMERKHNLLFSKQNEQDAMVVLARTIQLIRLKTGSKLSNGTVSPRAERYFIDYLGAEDNEYTRAVTR
;
A
#
# COMPACT_ATOMS: atom_id res chain seq x y z
N MET A 1 -39.73 29.20 -13.50
CA MET A 1 -38.69 30.05 -12.86
C MET A 1 -37.68 29.14 -12.20
N VAL A 2 -36.48 29.00 -12.77
CA VAL A 2 -35.40 28.22 -12.14
C VAL A 2 -34.93 29.03 -10.93
N LYS A 3 -35.12 28.49 -9.72
CA LYS A 3 -34.74 29.16 -8.47
C LYS A 3 -33.22 29.31 -8.49
N ALA A 4 -32.74 30.55 -8.45
CA ALA A 4 -31.31 30.84 -8.42
C ALA A 4 -30.67 30.13 -7.22
N MET A 5 -29.52 29.52 -7.45
CA MET A 5 -28.80 28.73 -6.46
C MET A 5 -28.41 29.63 -5.26
N PRO A 6 -28.71 29.23 -4.02
CA PRO A 6 -28.38 29.99 -2.81
C PRO A 6 -26.88 30.33 -2.70
N GLU A 7 -26.57 31.56 -2.27
CA GLU A 7 -25.20 32.10 -2.24
C GLU A 7 -24.25 31.35 -1.27
N ASP A 8 -24.81 30.72 -0.25
CA ASP A 8 -24.13 29.84 0.70
C ASP A 8 -23.49 28.61 0.02
N ILE A 9 -24.17 28.01 -0.97
CA ILE A 9 -23.62 26.88 -1.75
C ILE A 9 -22.47 27.35 -2.64
N LYS A 10 -22.53 28.58 -3.16
CA LYS A 10 -21.45 29.15 -4.00
C LYS A 10 -20.19 29.43 -3.18
N GLN A 11 -20.34 29.80 -1.91
CA GLN A 11 -19.20 30.03 -1.01
C GLN A 11 -18.54 28.71 -0.56
N GLU A 12 -19.32 27.64 -0.35
CA GLU A 12 -18.78 26.30 -0.09
C GLU A 12 -18.08 25.68 -1.32
N ALA A 13 -18.59 25.94 -2.53
CA ALA A 13 -17.93 25.55 -3.77
C ALA A 13 -16.58 26.26 -3.98
N ASN A 14 -16.39 27.47 -3.45
CA ASN A 14 -15.11 28.18 -3.49
C ASN A 14 -14.06 27.63 -2.50
N LYS A 15 -14.43 26.67 -1.63
CA LYS A 15 -13.48 25.84 -0.87
C LYS A 15 -13.06 24.57 -1.62
N VAL A 16 -13.51 24.39 -2.87
CA VAL A 16 -12.98 23.34 -3.74
C VAL A 16 -11.53 23.70 -4.03
N VAL A 17 -10.64 22.89 -3.46
CA VAL A 17 -9.20 23.05 -3.57
C VAL A 17 -8.84 22.86 -5.04
N ASN A 18 -8.62 23.97 -5.76
CA ASN A 18 -7.89 23.94 -7.02
C ASN A 18 -6.46 23.51 -6.68
N VAL A 19 -6.19 22.21 -6.85
CA VAL A 19 -4.83 21.70 -6.74
C VAL A 19 -4.13 22.05 -8.04
N ASP A 20 -3.25 23.04 -8.00
CA ASP A 20 -2.41 23.40 -9.14
C ASP A 20 -1.36 22.31 -9.37
N PHE A 21 -1.45 21.64 -10.52
CA PHE A 21 -0.59 20.52 -10.91
C PHE A 21 0.48 20.89 -11.95
N THR A 22 0.80 22.17 -12.09
CA THR A 22 1.81 22.64 -13.05
C THR A 22 3.23 22.25 -12.63
N GLY A 23 3.67 21.03 -13.03
CA GLY A 23 5.03 20.52 -12.73
C GLY A 23 5.31 19.04 -13.03
N GLN A 24 4.38 18.33 -13.70
CA GLN A 24 4.50 17.01 -14.34
C GLN A 24 4.94 15.81 -13.47
N GLU A 25 4.01 15.37 -12.64
CA GLU A 25 3.83 13.95 -12.33
C GLU A 25 2.65 13.43 -13.16
N GLN A 26 2.91 12.80 -14.31
CA GLN A 26 1.88 12.42 -15.29
C GLN A 26 0.75 11.57 -14.69
N TRP A 27 1.06 10.74 -13.68
CA TRP A 27 0.10 9.90 -12.96
C TRP A 27 -1.00 10.71 -12.26
N ARG A 28 -0.77 12.00 -11.96
CA ARG A 28 -1.79 12.85 -11.33
C ARG A 28 -2.98 13.13 -12.24
N ASN A 29 -2.79 13.02 -13.56
CA ASN A 29 -3.88 13.11 -14.53
C ASN A 29 -4.85 11.93 -14.42
N ASP A 30 -4.43 10.81 -13.82
CA ASP A 30 -5.26 9.62 -13.60
C ASP A 30 -6.12 9.72 -12.33
N LEU A 31 -5.93 10.78 -11.51
CA LEU A 31 -6.76 11.03 -10.34
C LEU A 31 -8.21 11.32 -10.75
N LYS A 32 -9.13 10.56 -10.17
CA LYS A 32 -10.56 10.76 -10.40
C LYS A 32 -11.00 12.04 -9.70
N LEU A 33 -11.72 12.88 -10.43
CA LEU A 33 -12.29 14.12 -9.92
C LEU A 33 -13.76 13.93 -9.48
N ASP A 34 -14.22 14.77 -8.58
CA ASP A 34 -15.63 14.91 -8.21
C ASP A 34 -16.36 15.87 -9.17
N GLY A 35 -17.67 16.04 -8.94
CA GLY A 35 -18.50 16.92 -9.78
C GLY A 35 -18.13 18.41 -9.73
N ASN A 36 -17.30 18.80 -8.76
CA ASN A 36 -16.83 20.17 -8.58
C ASN A 36 -15.39 20.35 -9.10
N GLY A 37 -14.76 19.31 -9.66
CA GLY A 37 -13.39 19.34 -10.16
C GLY A 37 -12.31 19.11 -9.08
N GLY A 38 -12.70 18.81 -7.84
CA GLY A 38 -11.77 18.42 -6.77
C GLY A 38 -11.37 16.93 -6.87
N ILE A 39 -10.30 16.52 -6.20
CA ILE A 39 -9.93 15.09 -6.12
C ILE A 39 -11.02 14.34 -5.35
N ARG A 40 -11.55 13.27 -5.96
CA ARG A 40 -12.64 12.49 -5.40
C ARG A 40 -12.19 11.72 -4.15
N LYS A 41 -12.73 12.10 -2.98
CA LYS A 41 -12.37 11.54 -1.66
C LYS A 41 -12.96 10.15 -1.37
N ASP A 42 -13.95 9.71 -2.16
CA ASP A 42 -14.52 8.36 -2.04
C ASP A 42 -13.82 7.32 -2.95
N SER A 43 -12.76 7.73 -3.65
CA SER A 43 -12.10 6.90 -4.65
C SER A 43 -10.97 6.07 -4.03
N VAL A 44 -11.20 4.78 -3.86
CA VAL A 44 -10.17 3.79 -3.49
C VAL A 44 -8.96 3.84 -4.44
N VAL A 45 -9.22 4.04 -5.73
CA VAL A 45 -8.17 4.15 -6.77
C VAL A 45 -7.30 5.40 -6.57
N ASN A 46 -7.87 6.52 -6.11
CA ASN A 46 -7.08 7.73 -5.86
C ASN A 46 -6.11 7.51 -4.69
N ILE A 47 -6.53 6.77 -3.66
CA ILE A 47 -5.67 6.42 -2.53
C ILE A 47 -4.49 5.55 -3.01
N GLN A 48 -4.77 4.56 -3.87
CA GLN A 48 -3.73 3.72 -4.47
C GLN A 48 -2.74 4.55 -5.27
N LEU A 49 -3.20 5.43 -6.17
CA LEU A 49 -2.34 6.30 -6.98
C LEU A 49 -1.47 7.21 -6.12
N LEU A 50 -2.05 7.82 -5.08
CA LEU A 50 -1.32 8.69 -4.15
C LEU A 50 -0.24 7.91 -3.40
N LEU A 51 -0.54 6.73 -2.87
CA LEU A 51 0.42 5.93 -2.11
C LEU A 51 1.50 5.29 -2.98
N ASP A 52 1.14 4.77 -4.15
CA ASP A 52 2.08 4.09 -5.06
C ASP A 52 3.13 5.06 -5.61
N ASN A 53 2.72 6.32 -5.83
CA ASN A 53 3.60 7.39 -6.29
C ASN A 53 4.23 8.21 -5.14
N ASP A 54 4.00 7.84 -3.88
CA ASP A 54 4.63 8.51 -2.74
C ASP A 54 5.96 7.83 -2.37
N PRO A 55 7.12 8.51 -2.52
CA PRO A 55 8.42 7.95 -2.15
C PRO A 55 8.51 7.53 -0.68
N VAL A 56 7.72 8.16 0.20
CA VAL A 56 7.67 7.84 1.64
C VAL A 56 7.08 6.45 1.88
N PHE A 57 6.10 6.05 1.07
CA PHE A 57 5.41 4.76 1.17
C PHE A 57 5.94 3.70 0.20
N ALA A 58 6.86 4.07 -0.70
CA ALA A 58 7.49 3.15 -1.64
C ALA A 58 8.09 1.92 -0.93
N ASN A 59 7.61 0.73 -1.31
CA ASN A 59 7.96 -0.57 -0.74
C ASN A 59 7.68 -0.71 0.76
N VAL A 60 6.83 0.11 1.39
CA VAL A 60 6.51 -0.02 2.82
C VAL A 60 5.48 -1.12 3.04
N VAL A 61 4.43 -1.15 2.24
CA VAL A 61 3.28 -2.06 2.39
C VAL A 61 3.51 -3.30 1.55
N ALA A 62 3.23 -4.48 2.10
CA ALA A 62 3.17 -5.73 1.36
C ALA A 62 2.09 -6.66 1.92
N TRP A 63 1.70 -7.64 1.11
CA TRP A 63 0.88 -8.77 1.56
C TRP A 63 1.78 -9.92 1.95
N ASP A 64 1.55 -10.52 3.11
CA ASP A 64 2.19 -11.77 3.52
C ASP A 64 1.24 -12.95 3.25
N ASP A 65 1.62 -13.84 2.33
CA ASP A 65 0.82 -15.04 2.01
C ASP A 65 0.79 -16.05 3.15
N PHE A 66 1.78 -16.02 4.05
CA PHE A 66 1.82 -16.96 5.16
C PHE A 66 0.83 -16.59 6.27
N SER A 67 0.81 -15.32 6.69
CA SER A 67 -0.17 -14.84 7.68
C SER A 67 -1.52 -14.42 7.07
N ASP A 68 -1.60 -14.29 5.74
CA ASP A 68 -2.71 -13.69 5.00
C ASP A 68 -3.10 -12.29 5.54
N MET A 69 -2.07 -11.46 5.78
CA MET A 69 -2.23 -10.12 6.36
C MET A 69 -1.36 -9.08 5.66
N LEU A 70 -1.75 -7.82 5.82
CA LEU A 70 -0.89 -6.69 5.50
C LEU A 70 0.29 -6.60 6.45
N ILE A 71 1.47 -6.34 5.89
CA ILE A 71 2.71 -6.13 6.62
C ILE A 71 3.41 -4.85 6.18
N LYS A 72 4.21 -4.30 7.08
CA LYS A 72 5.18 -3.23 6.85
C LYS A 72 6.54 -3.86 6.66
N THR A 73 7.13 -3.75 5.48
CA THR A 73 8.44 -4.36 5.17
C THR A 73 9.60 -3.59 5.82
N LYS A 74 9.40 -2.29 6.06
CA LYS A 74 10.34 -1.34 6.66
C LYS A 74 9.58 -0.25 7.41
N GLY A 75 10.29 0.50 8.26
CA GLY A 75 9.73 1.71 8.88
C GLY A 75 9.64 2.88 7.91
N VAL A 76 8.82 3.87 8.26
CA VAL A 76 8.62 5.09 7.46
C VAL A 76 9.31 6.27 8.14
N LYS A 77 10.18 6.97 7.43
CA LYS A 77 10.90 8.13 8.00
C LYS A 77 9.92 9.27 8.30
N GLY A 78 9.94 9.77 9.53
CA GLY A 78 9.09 10.88 9.96
C GLY A 78 7.66 10.47 10.36
N LEU A 79 7.34 9.17 10.31
CA LEU A 79 6.11 8.62 10.87
C LEU A 79 6.46 7.54 11.90
N PRO A 80 5.65 7.36 12.95
CA PRO A 80 5.82 6.30 13.95
C PRO A 80 5.47 4.89 13.43
N ILE A 81 5.70 4.63 12.14
CA ILE A 81 5.43 3.35 11.48
C ILE A 81 6.71 2.51 11.48
N ARG A 82 6.65 1.31 12.06
CA ARG A 82 7.77 0.36 12.19
C ARG A 82 7.50 -0.94 11.42
N LYS A 83 8.55 -1.64 11.02
CA LYS A 83 8.45 -2.97 10.40
C LYS A 83 7.64 -3.93 11.29
N GLY A 84 6.75 -4.72 10.69
CA GLY A 84 5.89 -5.67 11.41
C GLY A 84 4.50 -5.79 10.76
N PHE A 85 3.54 -6.34 11.48
CA PHE A 85 2.13 -6.40 11.02
C PHE A 85 1.52 -5.02 10.93
N TRP A 86 0.73 -4.80 9.88
CA TRP A 86 -0.09 -3.59 9.74
C TRP A 86 -1.18 -3.54 10.83
N THR A 87 -1.43 -2.37 11.41
CA THR A 87 -2.39 -2.18 12.50
C THR A 87 -3.31 -0.98 12.22
N ASP A 88 -4.41 -0.89 12.97
CA ASP A 88 -5.30 0.26 12.97
C ASP A 88 -4.61 1.59 13.32
N GLU A 89 -3.47 1.54 14.03
CA GLU A 89 -2.66 2.72 14.33
C GLU A 89 -1.96 3.22 13.07
N ASP A 90 -1.44 2.31 12.24
CA ASP A 90 -0.85 2.67 10.94
C ASP A 90 -1.90 3.29 10.01
N ASP A 91 -3.13 2.75 9.99
CA ASP A 91 -4.24 3.33 9.23
C ASP A 91 -4.49 4.81 9.62
N ALA A 92 -4.48 5.08 10.93
CA ALA A 92 -4.64 6.44 11.44
C ALA A 92 -3.50 7.36 11.00
N PHE A 93 -2.25 6.86 11.00
CA PHE A 93 -1.11 7.63 10.52
C PHE A 93 -1.15 7.90 9.02
N VAL A 94 -1.58 6.93 8.21
CA VAL A 94 -1.73 7.09 6.76
C VAL A 94 -2.81 8.12 6.43
N ARG A 95 -4.00 8.02 7.03
CA ARG A 95 -5.07 9.03 6.83
C ARG A 95 -4.63 10.42 7.25
N SER A 96 -4.01 10.53 8.42
CA SER A 96 -3.51 11.81 8.93
C SER A 96 -2.39 12.38 8.05
N TYR A 97 -1.54 11.52 7.49
CA TYR A 97 -0.51 11.92 6.54
C TYR A 97 -1.11 12.45 5.23
N MET A 98 -2.10 11.75 4.67
CA MET A 98 -2.80 12.17 3.44
C MET A 98 -3.50 13.50 3.61
N GLU A 99 -4.13 13.71 4.77
CA GLU A 99 -4.77 14.99 5.08
C GLU A 99 -3.74 16.12 5.14
N ARG A 100 -2.62 15.92 5.85
CA ARG A 100 -1.57 16.95 5.93
C ARG A 100 -0.90 17.25 4.60
N LYS A 101 -0.61 16.24 3.78
CA LYS A 101 0.18 16.38 2.56
C LYS A 101 -0.67 16.82 1.36
N HIS A 102 -1.89 16.30 1.25
CA HIS A 102 -2.75 16.49 0.08
C HIS A 102 -4.06 17.23 0.38
N ASN A 103 -4.35 17.56 1.64
CA ASN A 103 -5.64 18.09 2.08
C ASN A 103 -6.82 17.15 1.73
N LEU A 104 -6.55 15.84 1.76
CA LEU A 104 -7.52 14.78 1.46
C LEU A 104 -7.73 13.90 2.68
N LEU A 105 -8.97 13.84 3.14
CA LEU A 105 -9.40 12.92 4.18
C LEU A 105 -10.26 11.84 3.54
N PHE A 106 -9.74 10.61 3.55
CA PHE A 106 -10.43 9.42 3.07
C PHE A 106 -11.14 8.70 4.22
N SER A 107 -12.20 7.93 3.92
CA SER A 107 -12.85 7.07 4.91
C SER A 107 -11.92 5.91 5.31
N LYS A 108 -12.09 5.40 6.54
CA LYS A 108 -11.33 4.23 7.03
C LYS A 108 -11.51 3.03 6.10
N GLN A 109 -12.74 2.75 5.68
CA GLN A 109 -13.03 1.61 4.79
C GLN A 109 -12.31 1.74 3.44
N ASN A 110 -12.40 2.90 2.77
CA ASN A 110 -11.78 3.08 1.46
C ASN A 110 -10.26 3.00 1.53
N GLU A 111 -9.68 3.53 2.62
CA GLU A 111 -8.26 3.43 2.89
C GLU A 111 -7.82 1.97 3.05
N GLN A 112 -8.50 1.20 3.91
CA GLN A 112 -8.20 -0.20 4.12
C GLN A 112 -8.32 -1.03 2.82
N ASP A 113 -9.40 -0.83 2.06
CA ASP A 113 -9.58 -1.48 0.76
C ASP A 113 -8.44 -1.11 -0.22
N ALA A 114 -8.02 0.16 -0.23
CA ALA A 114 -6.92 0.61 -1.07
C ALA A 114 -5.59 -0.06 -0.68
N MET A 115 -5.31 -0.18 0.62
CA MET A 115 -4.10 -0.80 1.13
C MET A 115 -4.00 -2.28 0.77
N VAL A 116 -5.11 -3.02 0.90
CA VAL A 116 -5.19 -4.43 0.50
C VAL A 116 -4.94 -4.59 -1.01
N VAL A 117 -5.64 -3.80 -1.83
CA VAL A 117 -5.51 -3.89 -3.29
C VAL A 117 -4.10 -3.45 -3.76
N LEU A 118 -3.54 -2.41 -3.16
CA LEU A 118 -2.18 -1.95 -3.47
C LEU A 118 -1.16 -3.05 -3.17
N ALA A 119 -1.22 -3.64 -1.98
CA ALA A 119 -0.30 -4.71 -1.56
C ALA A 119 -0.38 -5.94 -2.47
N ARG A 120 -1.59 -6.40 -2.80
CA ARG A 120 -1.83 -7.52 -3.71
C ARG A 120 -1.37 -7.21 -5.15
N THR A 121 -1.58 -5.98 -5.62
CA THR A 121 -1.11 -5.53 -6.94
C THR A 121 0.43 -5.56 -7.03
N ILE A 122 1.11 -4.99 -6.03
CA ILE A 122 2.58 -5.00 -5.96
C ILE A 122 3.11 -6.44 -5.94
N GLN A 123 2.47 -7.31 -5.16
CA GLN A 123 2.82 -8.73 -5.11
C GLN A 123 2.65 -9.41 -6.48
N LEU A 124 1.52 -9.21 -7.16
CA LEU A 124 1.27 -9.75 -8.50
C LEU A 124 2.33 -9.27 -9.50
N ILE A 125 2.65 -7.97 -9.48
CA ILE A 125 3.69 -7.40 -10.34
C ILE A 125 5.05 -8.05 -10.03
N ARG A 126 5.42 -8.21 -8.76
CA ARG A 126 6.67 -8.86 -8.35
C ARG A 126 6.74 -10.32 -8.81
N LEU A 127 5.63 -11.06 -8.74
CA LEU A 127 5.54 -12.44 -9.24
C LEU A 127 5.71 -12.49 -10.76
N LYS A 128 5.05 -11.60 -11.50
CA LYS A 128 5.12 -11.52 -12.97
C LYS A 128 6.47 -11.04 -13.49
N THR A 129 7.09 -10.08 -12.80
CA THR A 129 8.39 -9.50 -13.17
C THR A 129 9.57 -10.37 -12.76
N GLY A 130 9.30 -11.47 -12.06
CA GLY A 130 10.28 -12.49 -11.77
C GLY A 130 11.36 -12.00 -10.83
N SER A 131 11.12 -12.17 -9.52
CA SER A 131 12.25 -12.65 -8.72
C SER A 131 12.63 -13.98 -9.38
N LYS A 132 13.74 -14.01 -10.13
CA LYS A 132 14.41 -15.27 -10.45
C LYS A 132 14.59 -15.98 -9.11
N LEU A 133 13.67 -16.87 -8.76
CA LEU A 133 13.95 -17.96 -7.85
C LEU A 133 15.21 -18.56 -8.45
N SER A 134 16.33 -18.48 -7.74
CA SER A 134 17.55 -19.13 -8.18
C SER A 134 17.20 -20.60 -8.37
N ASN A 135 17.07 -21.02 -9.63
CA ASN A 135 16.64 -22.35 -10.01
C ASN A 135 17.46 -23.37 -9.21
N GLY A 136 16.84 -24.01 -8.21
CA GLY A 136 17.36 -25.22 -7.59
C GLY A 136 18.56 -25.12 -6.65
N THR A 137 18.88 -23.96 -6.05
CA THR A 137 19.86 -23.93 -4.94
C THR A 137 19.14 -24.01 -3.60
N VAL A 138 18.90 -25.25 -3.15
CA VAL A 138 18.51 -25.52 -1.77
C VAL A 138 19.62 -24.99 -0.87
N SER A 139 19.31 -24.05 0.02
CA SER A 139 20.32 -23.54 0.94
C SER A 139 20.76 -24.67 1.88
N PRO A 140 22.03 -24.77 2.28
CA PRO A 140 22.49 -25.76 3.26
C PRO A 140 21.70 -25.77 4.57
N ARG A 141 21.00 -24.67 4.88
CA ARG A 141 20.11 -24.54 6.05
C ARG A 141 18.80 -25.33 5.89
N ALA A 142 18.28 -25.48 4.68
CA ALA A 142 17.07 -26.25 4.43
C ALA A 142 17.35 -27.76 4.54
N GLU A 143 18.45 -28.23 3.93
CA GLU A 143 18.90 -29.63 3.98
C GLU A 143 19.11 -30.17 5.40
N ARG A 144 19.37 -29.28 6.36
CA ARG A 144 19.65 -29.63 7.77
C ARG A 144 18.51 -29.34 8.73
N TYR A 145 17.37 -28.84 8.25
CA TYR A 145 16.28 -28.40 9.13
C TYR A 145 15.84 -29.50 10.13
N PHE A 146 15.65 -30.73 9.65
CA PHE A 146 15.26 -31.84 10.52
C PHE A 146 16.36 -32.29 11.48
N ILE A 147 17.62 -32.12 11.11
CA ILE A 147 18.76 -32.46 11.97
C ILE A 147 18.90 -31.43 13.08
N ASP A 148 19.03 -30.16 12.70
CA ASP A 148 19.40 -29.08 13.61
C ASP A 148 18.23 -28.67 14.55
N TYR A 149 16.98 -28.88 14.14
CA TYR A 149 15.80 -28.46 14.91
C TYR A 149 14.93 -29.59 15.45
N LEU A 150 14.90 -30.76 14.79
CA LEU A 150 14.07 -31.90 15.23
C LEU A 150 14.87 -33.09 15.75
N GLY A 151 16.21 -33.01 15.75
CA GLY A 151 17.08 -34.06 16.25
C GLY A 151 17.07 -35.34 15.40
N ALA A 152 16.68 -35.23 14.13
CA ALA A 152 16.75 -36.36 13.21
C ALA A 152 18.21 -36.75 12.94
N GLU A 153 18.46 -38.04 12.67
CA GLU A 153 19.79 -38.51 12.28
C GLU A 153 20.24 -37.86 10.98
N ASP A 154 21.53 -37.53 10.89
CA ASP A 154 22.15 -36.97 9.69
C ASP A 154 22.43 -38.07 8.67
N ASN A 155 21.49 -38.29 7.75
CA ASN A 155 21.61 -39.28 6.69
C ASN A 155 21.07 -38.75 5.35
N GLU A 156 21.33 -39.48 4.26
CA GLU A 156 20.95 -39.03 2.91
C GLU A 156 19.44 -38.81 2.78
N TYR A 157 18.64 -39.67 3.41
CA TYR A 157 17.19 -39.54 3.38
C TYR A 157 16.71 -38.28 4.10
N THR A 158 17.20 -38.00 5.31
CA THR A 158 16.78 -36.83 6.09
C THR A 158 17.16 -35.50 5.43
N ARG A 159 18.28 -35.47 4.70
CA ARG A 159 18.66 -34.33 3.85
C ARG A 159 17.82 -34.25 2.57
N ALA A 160 17.55 -35.37 1.91
CA ALA A 160 16.85 -35.41 0.62
C ALA A 160 15.38 -34.95 0.71
N VAL A 161 14.71 -35.16 1.84
CA VAL A 161 13.28 -34.79 2.02
C VAL A 161 13.06 -33.27 2.01
N THR A 162 14.11 -32.47 2.23
CA THR A 162 14.04 -31.00 2.22
C THR A 162 14.64 -30.37 0.96
N ARG A 163 14.95 -31.22 -0.04
CA ARG A 163 15.58 -30.85 -1.30
C ARG A 163 14.58 -30.49 -2.39
#